data_AF-A0A9D9QU04-F1
#
_entry.id   AF-A0A9D9QU04-F1
#
_cell.length_a   1.000
_cell.length_b   1.000
_cell.length_c   1.000
_cell.angle_alpha   90.00
_cell.angle_beta   90.00
_cell.angle_gamma   90.00
#
_symmetry.space_group_name_H-M   'P 1'
#
loop_
_entity.id
_entity.type
_entity.pdbx_description
1 polymer ?
#
loop_
_entity_poly.entity_id
_entity_poly.type
_entity_poly.pdbx_seq_one_letter_code
_entity_poly.pdbx_strand_id
1 'polypeptide(L)' 'MRYKVNTKFVFEGYFEIEADNRNEAKRLVGENCGLVMGGNIHTNLDDEEVDWNFDTHPDMHIGQIYRIKKE' A
#
# COMPACT_ATOMS: atom_id res chain seq x y z
N MET A 1 3.15 9.43 -32.03
CA MET A 1 4.17 9.99 -31.11
C MET A 1 4.01 9.29 -29.78
N ARG A 2 5.08 8.91 -29.09
CA ARG A 2 5.02 8.23 -27.79
C ARG A 2 5.45 9.20 -26.69
N TYR A 3 4.77 9.16 -25.55
CA TYR A 3 5.08 9.99 -24.39
C TYR A 3 5.25 9.09 -23.17
N LYS A 4 6.22 9.42 -22.31
CA LYS A 4 6.39 8.76 -21.02
C LYS A 4 5.88 9.70 -19.94
N VAL A 5 4.87 9.27 -19.20
CA VAL A 5 4.29 10.01 -18.07
C VAL A 5 4.69 9.29 -16.80
N ASN A 6 5.27 10.01 -15.83
CA ASN A 6 5.57 9.45 -14.53
C ASN A 6 4.31 9.51 -13.66
N THR A 7 3.82 8.35 -13.22
CA THR A 7 2.56 8.21 -12.49
C THR A 7 2.78 7.39 -11.24
N LYS A 8 2.19 7.82 -10.11
CA LYS A 8 2.23 7.11 -8.83
C LYS A 8 0.83 6.98 -8.26
N PHE A 9 0.43 5.76 -7.94
CA PHE A 9 -0.77 5.48 -7.15
C PHE A 9 -0.35 5.35 -5.68
N VAL A 10 -0.96 6.14 -4.78
CA VAL A 10 -0.63 6.14 -3.34
C VAL A 10 -1.90 5.85 -2.56
N PHE A 11 -1.83 4.87 -1.66
CA PHE A 11 -2.87 4.57 -0.69
C PHE A 11 -2.36 4.94 0.70
N GLU A 12 -3.18 5.67 1.47
CA GLU A 12 -2.89 6.03 2.85
C GLU A 12 -4.08 5.61 3.73
N GLY A 13 -3.81 5.09 4.91
CA GLY A 13 -4.80 4.60 5.86
C GLY A 13 -4.13 4.22 7.17
N TYR A 14 -4.93 3.76 8.14
CA TYR A 14 -4.42 3.32 9.43
C TYR A 14 -4.99 1.95 9.80
N PHE A 15 -4.20 1.17 10.53
CA PHE A 15 -4.69 0.00 11.26
C PHE A 15 -4.89 0.43 12.72
N GLU A 16 -6.13 0.40 13.18
CA GLU A 16 -6.44 0.49 14.61
C GLU A 16 -6.47 -0.93 15.19
N ILE A 17 -5.50 -1.23 16.06
CA ILE A 17 -5.30 -2.56 16.65
C ILE A 17 -5.04 -2.46 18.14
N GLU A 18 -5.42 -3.50 18.88
CA GLU A 18 -5.06 -3.66 20.29
C GLU A 18 -3.70 -4.36 20.40
N ALA A 19 -2.78 -3.81 21.20
CA ALA A 19 -1.43 -4.34 21.43
C ALA A 19 -0.90 -3.86 22.79
N ASP A 20 -0.05 -4.65 23.45
CA ASP A 20 0.49 -4.32 24.78
C ASP A 20 1.53 -3.20 24.71
N ASN A 21 2.24 -3.09 23.58
CA ASN A 21 3.27 -2.07 23.37
C ASN A 21 3.52 -1.76 21.89
N ARG A 22 4.33 -0.72 21.64
CA ARG A 22 4.66 -0.27 20.28
C ARG A 22 5.37 -1.32 19.43
N ASN A 23 6.25 -2.13 20.03
CA ASN A 23 6.99 -3.15 19.28
C ASN A 23 6.05 -4.28 18.87
N GLU A 24 5.11 -4.64 19.75
CA GLU A 24 4.06 -5.60 19.41
C GLU A 24 3.13 -5.06 18.33
N ALA A 25 2.67 -3.81 18.42
CA ALA A 25 1.85 -3.20 17.37
C ALA A 25 2.55 -3.24 15.99
N LYS A 26 3.86 -2.94 15.95
CA LYS A 26 4.67 -3.07 14.72
C LYS A 26 4.72 -4.50 14.21
N ARG A 27 4.94 -5.47 15.10
CA ARG A 27 4.98 -6.88 14.74
C ARG A 27 3.63 -7.35 14.19
N LEU A 28 2.53 -7.00 14.87
CA LEU A 28 1.18 -7.37 14.46
C LEU A 28 0.84 -6.82 13.08
N VAL A 29 1.10 -5.54 12.82
CA VAL A 29 0.89 -4.93 11.49
C VAL A 29 1.81 -5.57 10.46
N GLY A 30 3.12 -5.70 10.75
CA GLY A 30 4.08 -6.21 9.77
C GLY A 30 3.90 -7.69 9.40
N GLU A 31 3.41 -8.52 10.33
CA GLU A 31 3.24 -9.96 10.11
C GLU A 31 1.83 -10.33 9.63
N ASN A 32 0.79 -9.57 10.03
CA ASN A 32 -0.61 -9.97 9.84
C ASN A 32 -1.42 -8.98 9.00
N CYS A 33 -0.92 -7.76 8.80
CA CYS A 33 -1.52 -6.81 7.89
C CYS A 33 -0.67 -6.78 6.62
N GLY A 34 -1.29 -7.05 5.48
CA GLY A 34 -0.62 -7.08 4.19
C GLY A 34 -1.59 -6.63 3.12
N LEU A 35 -1.04 -6.10 2.02
CA LEU A 35 -1.82 -5.86 0.82
C LEU A 35 -1.52 -6.98 -0.16
N VAL A 36 -2.51 -7.84 -0.41
CA VAL A 36 -2.52 -8.64 -1.63
C VAL A 36 -3.19 -7.76 -2.68
N MET A 37 -2.41 -7.18 -3.60
CA MET A 37 -2.94 -6.52 -4.79
C MET A 37 -3.58 -7.58 -5.71
N GLY A 38 -4.68 -8.18 -5.26
CA GLY A 38 -5.33 -9.33 -5.89
C GLY A 38 -6.24 -8.97 -7.07
N GLY A 39 -5.98 -7.89 -7.79
CA GLY A 39 -6.86 -7.46 -8.90
C GLY A 39 -6.23 -6.72 -10.08
N ASN A 40 -4.93 -6.37 -10.02
CA ASN A 40 -4.20 -5.57 -11.02
C ASN A 40 -4.52 -4.07 -11.06
N ILE A 41 -3.48 -3.26 -11.33
CA ILE A 41 -3.67 -1.95 -11.93
C ILE A 41 -4.16 -2.20 -13.36
N HIS A 42 -5.32 -1.68 -13.72
CA HIS A 42 -5.94 -1.91 -15.02
C HIS A 42 -6.05 -0.62 -15.80
N THR A 43 -6.14 -0.78 -17.11
CA THR A 43 -6.36 0.29 -18.07
C THR A 43 -7.34 -0.18 -19.12
N ASN A 44 -8.08 0.75 -19.68
CA ASN A 44 -8.97 0.50 -20.81
C ASN A 44 -8.31 0.86 -22.15
N LEU A 45 -7.02 1.22 -22.13
CA LEU A 45 -6.20 1.39 -23.33
C LEU A 45 -5.81 0.02 -23.88
N ASP A 46 -5.70 -0.10 -25.19
CA ASP A 46 -5.31 -1.35 -25.83
C ASP A 46 -3.86 -1.72 -25.46
N ASP A 47 -3.55 -3.02 -25.37
CA ASP A 47 -2.22 -3.52 -24.97
C ASP A 47 -1.07 -3.02 -25.88
N GLU A 48 -1.38 -2.67 -27.14
CA GLU A 48 -0.42 -2.11 -28.10
C GLU A 48 -0.15 -0.61 -27.88
N GLU A 49 -1.04 0.07 -27.16
CA GLU A 49 -0.99 1.52 -26.91
C GLU A 49 -0.26 1.87 -25.62
N VAL A 50 -0.05 0.89 -24.73
CA VAL A 50 0.38 1.19 -23.37
C VAL A 50 1.38 0.17 -22.81
N ASP A 51 2.56 0.68 -22.45
CA ASP A 51 3.63 -0.08 -21.79
C ASP A 51 3.68 0.32 -20.31
N TRP A 52 3.62 -0.66 -19.41
CA TRP A 52 3.50 -0.45 -17.96
C TRP A 52 4.67 -1.12 -17.24
N ASN A 53 5.29 -0.36 -16.34
CA ASN A 53 6.34 -0.86 -15.45
C ASN A 53 5.96 -0.49 -14.01
N PHE A 54 5.11 -1.31 -13.40
CA PHE A 54 4.68 -1.20 -12.01
C PHE A 54 4.89 -2.54 -11.30
N ASP A 55 5.38 -2.51 -10.06
CA ASP A 55 5.50 -3.71 -9.25
C ASP A 55 4.11 -4.22 -8.84
N THR A 56 3.90 -5.53 -8.94
CA THR A 56 2.65 -6.19 -8.49
C THR A 56 2.52 -6.22 -6.97
N HIS A 57 3.62 -5.98 -6.25
CA HIS A 57 3.70 -5.99 -4.80
C HIS A 57 4.27 -4.65 -4.32
N PRO A 58 3.45 -3.75 -3.76
CA PRO A 58 3.95 -2.50 -3.24
C PRO A 58 4.75 -2.72 -1.96
N ASP A 59 5.79 -1.92 -1.77
CA ASP A 59 6.55 -1.89 -0.53
C ASP A 59 5.68 -1.37 0.62
N MET A 60 5.62 -2.12 1.72
CA MET A 60 4.95 -1.68 2.94
C MET A 60 5.88 -0.81 3.80
N HIS A 61 5.43 0.41 4.08
CA HIS A 61 6.08 1.31 5.03
C HIS A 61 5.20 1.53 6.27
N ILE A 62 5.68 1.13 7.45
CA ILE A 62 5.00 1.45 8.72
C ILE A 62 5.24 2.92 9.06
N GLY A 63 4.16 3.71 9.04
CA GLY A 63 4.17 5.14 9.36
C GLY A 63 4.34 5.47 10.85
N GLN A 64 3.93 6.69 11.23
CA GLN A 64 3.95 7.12 12.63
C GLN A 64 2.91 6.33 13.45
N ILE A 65 3.28 5.97 14.68
CA ILE A 65 2.41 5.22 15.60
C ILE A 65 2.05 6.15 16.76
N TYR A 66 0.76 6.40 16.95
CA TYR A 66 0.22 7.21 18.02
C TYR A 66 -0.75 6.38 18.87
N ARG A 67 -0.76 6.63 20.18
CA ARG A 67 -1.72 6.00 21.11
C ARG A 67 -3.02 6.80 21.06
N ILE A 68 -4.12 6.13 20.72
CA ILE A 68 -5.47 6.71 20.85
C ILE A 68 -5.85 6.70 22.33
N LYS A 69 -6.26 7.84 22.88
CA LYS A 69 -6.93 7.87 24.19
C LYS A 69 -8.38 7.53 23.95
N LYS A 70 -8.89 6.45 24.56
CA LYS A 70 -10.34 6.18 24.58
C LYS A 70 -11.01 7.29 25.40
N GLU A 71 -12.11 7.84 24.87
CA GLU A 71 -13.03 8.74 25.60
C GLU A 71 -13.77 7.97 26.70
#